data_AF-A0A257GYX0-F1
#
_entry.id   AF-A0A257GYX0-F1
#
_cell.length_a   1.000
_cell.length_b   1.000
_cell.length_c   1.000
_cell.angle_alpha   90.00
_cell.angle_beta   90.00
_cell.angle_gamma   90.00
#
_symmetry.space_group_name_H-M   'P 1'
#
loop_
_entity.id
_entity.type
_entity.pdbx_description
1 polymer ?
#
loop_
_entity_poly.entity_id
_entity_poly.type
_entity_poly.pdbx_seq_one_letter_code
_entity_poly.pdbx_strand_id
1 'polypeptide(L)'
;GFAFFVPWELTDDHPVVDLRLLKIRNFWTGTVSMAVAYSLFMGNIVLLPLWLQQFMGYTSIEAGMMLAPVGLFAILLSPLVGKNVSKFDPRALTTFAFLVFALVLYLRSGFNTLADYQTIMLPTVVQGIAVAFFFIPLSVITLGGLPPERIPSASGLSSFARMVGGSFGTSIAITVWQDRAALHHAQLAESIHSGNQAATGALAGLQASGMSYEQALASVNRLIDQQAYMLAASDVFIASAGIFLLLIPMVWLARPARATANGAGAAADAASGAH
;
A
#
# COMPACT_ATOMS: atom_id res chain seq x y z
N GLY A 1 7.91 -24.25 5.99
CA GLY A 1 7.62 -23.24 7.03
C GLY A 1 6.14 -23.19 7.34
N PHE A 2 5.38 -22.33 6.66
CA PHE A 2 3.95 -22.08 6.94
C PHE A 2 3.03 -23.31 6.81
N ALA A 3 3.24 -24.14 5.77
CA ALA A 3 2.48 -25.38 5.56
C ALA A 3 2.73 -26.44 6.64
N PHE A 4 3.80 -26.30 7.43
CA PHE A 4 4.12 -27.19 8.56
C PHE A 4 3.63 -26.59 9.89
N PHE A 5 3.59 -25.26 9.98
CA PHE A 5 3.07 -24.51 11.13
C PHE A 5 1.57 -24.72 11.32
N VAL A 6 0.76 -24.63 10.25
CA VAL A 6 -0.70 -24.75 10.37
C VAL A 6 -1.18 -26.12 10.90
N PRO A 7 -0.68 -27.28 10.42
CA PRO A 7 -1.06 -28.57 10.98
C PRO A 7 -0.53 -28.79 12.40
N TRP A 8 0.67 -28.31 12.71
CA TRP A 8 1.30 -28.45 14.02
C TRP A 8 0.52 -27.66 15.09
N GLU A 9 0.18 -26.41 14.78
CA GLU A 9 -0.57 -25.52 15.67
C GLU A 9 -2.03 -25.97 15.90
N LEU A 10 -2.64 -26.65 14.91
CA LEU A 10 -4.01 -27.18 15.04
C LEU A 10 -4.10 -28.44 15.93
N THR A 11 -2.97 -29.11 16.19
CA THR A 11 -2.91 -30.40 16.89
C THR A 11 -2.29 -30.28 18.28
N ASP A 12 -1.77 -29.11 18.65
CA ASP A 12 -1.12 -28.89 19.95
C ASP A 12 -2.14 -28.59 21.07
N ASP A 13 -1.88 -29.09 22.27
CA ASP A 13 -2.77 -28.94 23.43
C ASP A 13 -2.70 -27.52 24.03
N HIS A 14 -1.61 -26.79 23.78
CA HIS A 14 -1.36 -25.41 24.23
C HIS A 14 -0.87 -24.53 23.06
N PRO A 15 -1.70 -24.28 22.04
CA PRO A 15 -1.26 -23.60 20.83
C PRO A 15 -0.83 -22.15 21.13
N VAL A 16 0.28 -21.73 20.53
CA VAL A 16 0.76 -20.34 20.59
C VAL A 16 -0.20 -19.42 19.82
N VAL A 17 -0.91 -19.95 18.82
CA VAL A 17 -1.93 -19.29 18.00
C VAL A 17 -3.27 -20.00 18.13
N ASP A 18 -4.21 -19.41 18.89
CA ASP A 18 -5.58 -19.92 18.97
C ASP A 18 -6.36 -19.65 17.66
N LEU A 19 -6.26 -20.56 16.70
CA LEU A 19 -6.98 -20.48 15.42
C LEU A 19 -8.51 -20.52 15.58
N ARG A 20 -9.04 -20.87 16.77
CA ARG A 20 -10.47 -20.78 17.07
C ARG A 20 -10.94 -19.33 17.09
N LEU A 21 -10.03 -18.36 17.24
CA LEU A 21 -10.32 -16.93 17.09
C LEU A 21 -10.83 -16.58 15.69
N LEU A 22 -10.40 -17.28 14.64
CA LEU A 22 -10.90 -17.06 13.27
C LEU A 22 -12.38 -17.46 13.08
N LYS A 23 -12.97 -18.21 14.02
CA LYS A 23 -14.42 -18.47 14.03
C LYS A 23 -15.22 -17.23 14.47
N ILE A 24 -14.57 -16.26 15.13
CA ILE A 24 -15.21 -15.03 15.61
C ILE A 24 -15.27 -14.05 14.44
N ARG A 25 -16.49 -13.66 14.08
CA ARG A 25 -16.77 -12.85 12.89
C ARG A 25 -15.98 -11.55 12.83
N ASN A 26 -15.94 -10.81 13.92
CA ASN A 26 -15.20 -9.54 14.01
C ASN A 26 -13.69 -9.75 13.89
N PHE A 27 -13.17 -10.82 14.49
CA PHE A 27 -11.74 -11.12 14.46
C PHE A 27 -11.26 -11.48 13.05
N TRP A 28 -11.91 -12.40 12.34
CA TRP A 28 -11.45 -12.77 10.99
C TRP A 28 -11.65 -11.66 9.96
N THR A 29 -12.80 -10.94 10.02
CA THR A 29 -13.05 -9.82 9.09
C THR A 29 -12.04 -8.69 9.30
N GLY A 30 -11.76 -8.33 10.56
CA GLY A 30 -10.76 -7.34 10.91
C GLY A 30 -9.34 -7.77 10.57
N THR A 31 -8.97 -9.03 10.87
CA THR A 31 -7.64 -9.58 10.57
C THR A 31 -7.37 -9.64 9.07
N VAL A 32 -8.32 -10.13 8.27
CA VAL A 32 -8.15 -10.19 6.81
C VAL A 32 -8.13 -8.79 6.20
N SER A 33 -9.03 -7.90 6.63
CA SER A 33 -9.03 -6.50 6.17
C SER A 33 -7.71 -5.81 6.51
N MET A 34 -7.17 -6.04 7.72
CA MET A 34 -5.87 -5.51 8.16
C MET A 34 -4.73 -6.07 7.31
N ALA A 35 -4.70 -7.39 7.09
CA ALA A 35 -3.66 -8.03 6.30
C ALA A 35 -3.64 -7.53 4.85
N VAL A 36 -4.80 -7.49 4.18
CA VAL A 36 -4.90 -7.04 2.78
C VAL A 36 -4.64 -5.54 2.67
N ALA A 37 -5.22 -4.70 3.53
CA ALA A 37 -4.98 -3.26 3.48
C ALA A 37 -3.51 -2.92 3.78
N TYR A 38 -2.88 -3.59 4.75
CA TYR A 38 -1.46 -3.41 5.05
C TYR A 38 -0.56 -3.93 3.92
N SER A 39 -0.96 -5.01 3.25
CA SER A 39 -0.33 -5.55 2.03
C SER A 39 -0.28 -4.49 0.93
N LEU A 40 -1.43 -3.85 0.63
CA LEU A 40 -1.51 -2.76 -0.34
C LEU A 40 -0.70 -1.55 0.11
N PHE A 41 -0.80 -1.18 1.38
CA PHE A 41 -0.06 -0.03 1.93
C PHE A 41 1.45 -0.22 1.78
N MET A 42 1.99 -1.39 2.16
CA MET A 42 3.41 -1.73 2.05
C MET A 42 3.90 -1.82 0.61
N GLY A 43 3.10 -2.38 -0.30
CA GLY A 43 3.45 -2.37 -1.73
C GLY A 43 3.56 -0.95 -2.28
N ASN A 44 2.58 -0.11 -1.99
CA ASN A 44 2.53 1.26 -2.54
C ASN A 44 3.53 2.22 -1.87
N ILE A 45 3.83 2.05 -0.58
CA ILE A 45 4.82 2.90 0.12
C ILE A 45 6.25 2.64 -0.37
N VAL A 46 6.55 1.42 -0.83
CA VAL A 46 7.85 1.07 -1.41
C VAL A 46 7.93 1.44 -2.89
N LEU A 47 6.84 1.24 -3.65
CA LEU A 47 6.82 1.48 -5.10
C LEU A 47 7.09 2.96 -5.43
N LEU A 48 6.42 3.91 -4.77
CA LEU A 48 6.57 5.34 -5.07
C LEU A 48 8.03 5.83 -5.01
N PRO A 49 8.78 5.69 -3.89
CA PRO A 49 10.15 6.15 -3.83
C PRO A 49 11.08 5.39 -4.76
N LEU A 50 10.78 4.12 -5.07
CA LEU A 50 11.55 3.33 -6.02
C LEU A 50 11.41 3.89 -7.44
N TRP A 51 10.18 4.19 -7.87
CA TRP A 51 9.91 4.84 -9.15
C TRP A 51 10.56 6.23 -9.24
N LEU A 52 10.42 7.05 -8.18
CA LEU A 52 11.02 8.38 -8.13
C LEU A 52 12.55 8.34 -8.29
N GLN A 53 13.22 7.41 -7.60
CA GLN A 53 14.67 7.31 -7.65
C GLN A 53 15.19 6.72 -8.96
N GLN A 54 14.57 5.63 -9.44
CA GLN A 54 15.11 4.88 -10.58
C GLN A 54 14.77 5.50 -11.93
N PHE A 55 13.63 6.18 -12.04
CA PHE A 55 13.10 6.66 -13.33
C PHE A 55 12.88 8.17 -13.37
N MET A 56 12.57 8.83 -12.26
CA MET A 56 12.39 10.28 -12.21
C MET A 56 13.65 11.07 -11.83
N GLY A 57 14.74 10.38 -11.48
CA GLY A 57 16.03 11.01 -11.16
C GLY A 57 16.11 11.66 -9.78
N TYR A 58 15.17 11.35 -8.87
CA TYR A 58 15.22 11.85 -7.50
C TYR A 58 16.37 11.18 -6.74
N THR A 59 17.06 11.94 -5.92
CA THR A 59 17.99 11.39 -4.93
C THR A 59 17.23 10.65 -3.82
N SER A 60 17.93 9.78 -3.09
CA SER A 60 17.33 9.07 -1.94
C SER A 60 16.84 10.03 -0.84
N ILE A 61 17.48 11.19 -0.68
CA ILE A 61 17.05 12.22 0.26
C ILE A 61 15.74 12.86 -0.21
N GLU A 62 15.63 13.24 -1.48
CA GLU A 62 14.41 13.85 -2.03
C GLU A 62 13.22 12.89 -1.99
N ALA A 63 13.43 11.62 -2.34
CA ALA A 63 12.40 10.60 -2.22
C ALA A 63 11.98 10.39 -0.76
N GLY A 64 12.93 10.34 0.18
CA GLY A 64 12.65 10.27 1.61
C GLY A 64 11.84 11.46 2.12
N MET A 65 12.21 12.68 1.72
CA MET A 65 11.46 13.90 2.07
C MET A 65 10.05 13.92 1.48
N MET A 66 9.85 13.35 0.29
CA MET A 66 8.52 13.22 -0.31
C MET A 66 7.60 12.33 0.54
N LEU A 67 8.14 11.26 1.16
CA LEU A 67 7.36 10.34 1.99
C LEU A 67 7.23 10.80 3.46
N ALA A 68 8.14 11.65 3.95
CA ALA A 68 8.17 12.09 5.34
C ALA A 68 6.82 12.66 5.87
N PRO A 69 6.05 13.43 5.08
CA PRO A 69 4.75 13.92 5.51
C PRO A 69 3.77 12.80 5.89
N VAL A 70 3.82 11.63 5.25
CA VAL A 70 2.92 10.51 5.59
C VAL A 70 3.05 10.16 7.07
N GLY A 71 4.29 9.98 7.53
CA GLY A 71 4.59 9.65 8.93
C GLY A 71 4.27 10.80 9.87
N LEU A 72 4.60 12.02 9.50
CA LEU A 72 4.33 13.22 10.31
C LEU A 72 2.83 13.39 10.57
N PHE A 73 2.01 13.37 9.51
CA PHE A 73 0.57 13.50 9.65
C PHE A 73 -0.07 12.32 10.37
N ALA A 74 0.44 11.10 10.15
CA ALA A 74 0.00 9.93 10.92
C ALA A 74 0.25 10.15 12.43
N ILE A 75 1.46 10.56 12.83
CA ILE A 75 1.81 10.82 14.23
C ILE A 75 0.94 11.93 14.83
N LEU A 76 0.76 13.04 14.11
CA LEU A 76 -0.01 14.19 14.60
C LEU A 76 -1.51 13.88 14.75
N LEU A 77 -2.08 13.06 13.86
CA LEU A 77 -3.51 12.76 13.84
C LEU A 77 -3.89 11.52 14.66
N SER A 78 -2.96 10.58 14.87
CA SER A 78 -3.22 9.34 15.65
C SER A 78 -3.80 9.59 17.05
N PRO A 79 -3.31 10.55 17.87
CA PRO A 79 -3.91 10.86 19.17
C PRO A 79 -5.34 11.38 19.07
N LEU A 80 -5.65 12.15 18.02
CA LEU A 80 -7.00 12.67 17.77
C LEU A 80 -7.97 11.53 17.43
N VAL A 81 -7.53 10.60 16.58
CA VAL A 81 -8.30 9.40 16.23
C VAL A 81 -8.49 8.52 17.48
N GLY A 82 -7.43 8.25 18.23
CA GLY A 82 -7.48 7.41 19.44
C GLY A 82 -8.41 7.95 20.52
N LYS A 83 -8.43 9.27 20.76
CA LYS A 83 -9.36 9.91 21.71
C LYS A 83 -10.82 9.86 21.25
N ASN A 84 -11.06 9.83 19.94
CA ASN A 84 -12.39 9.93 19.36
C ASN A 84 -12.95 8.58 18.90
N VAL A 85 -12.15 7.51 18.81
CA VAL A 85 -12.57 6.19 18.32
C VAL A 85 -13.70 5.58 19.15
N SER A 86 -13.80 5.92 20.44
CA SER A 86 -14.88 5.46 21.32
C SER A 86 -16.22 6.17 21.07
N LYS A 87 -16.21 7.32 20.39
CA LYS A 87 -17.39 8.15 20.11
C LYS A 87 -18.03 7.83 18.76
N PHE A 88 -17.27 7.26 17.82
CA PHE A 88 -17.72 6.95 16.46
C PHE A 88 -17.76 5.43 16.23
N ASP A 89 -18.51 4.99 15.23
CA ASP A 89 -18.47 3.58 14.79
C ASP A 89 -17.09 3.30 14.15
N PRO A 90 -16.28 2.37 14.69
CA PRO A 90 -14.99 2.03 14.12
C PRO A 90 -15.05 1.63 12.64
N ARG A 91 -16.16 1.02 12.20
CA ARG A 91 -16.35 0.61 10.80
C ARG A 91 -16.46 1.80 9.86
N ALA A 92 -17.10 2.89 10.32
CA ALA A 92 -17.20 4.13 9.56
C ALA A 92 -15.83 4.82 9.45
N LEU A 93 -15.04 4.83 10.52
CA LEU A 93 -13.68 5.38 10.51
C LEU A 93 -12.74 4.58 9.58
N THR A 94 -12.81 3.25 9.62
CA THR A 94 -12.07 2.39 8.68
C THR A 94 -12.53 2.61 7.23
N THR A 95 -13.85 2.73 7.00
CA THR A 95 -14.39 3.01 5.66
C THR A 95 -13.85 4.34 5.13
N PHE A 96 -13.83 5.38 5.97
CA PHE A 96 -13.21 6.66 5.64
C PHE A 96 -11.74 6.49 5.24
N ALA A 97 -10.94 5.75 6.02
CA ALA A 97 -9.54 5.49 5.68
C ALA A 97 -9.39 4.81 4.31
N PHE A 98 -10.21 3.79 4.02
CA PHE A 98 -10.17 3.07 2.73
C PHE A 98 -10.59 3.94 1.55
N LEU A 99 -11.60 4.81 1.73
CA LEU A 99 -11.98 5.79 0.71
C LEU A 99 -10.85 6.79 0.45
N VAL A 100 -10.18 7.30 1.49
CA VAL A 100 -9.05 8.22 1.33
C VAL A 100 -7.86 7.53 0.67
N PHE A 101 -7.54 6.28 1.04
CA PHE A 101 -6.50 5.50 0.34
C PHE A 101 -6.85 5.29 -1.13
N ALA A 102 -8.09 4.91 -1.44
CA ALA A 102 -8.53 4.74 -2.82
C ALA A 102 -8.44 6.05 -3.62
N LEU A 103 -8.85 7.18 -3.02
CA LEU A 103 -8.71 8.50 -3.64
C LEU A 103 -7.25 8.87 -3.88
N VAL A 104 -6.37 8.69 -2.89
CA VAL A 104 -4.93 8.98 -3.03
C VAL A 104 -4.32 8.15 -4.16
N LEU A 105 -4.61 6.86 -4.20
CA LEU A 105 -4.08 5.97 -5.24
C LEU A 105 -4.67 6.29 -6.62
N TYR A 106 -5.95 6.66 -6.68
CA TYR A 106 -6.56 7.17 -7.91
C TYR A 106 -5.86 8.44 -8.40
N LEU A 107 -5.60 9.41 -7.52
CA LEU A 107 -4.84 10.62 -7.87
C LEU A 107 -3.43 10.29 -8.37
N ARG A 108 -2.75 9.32 -7.74
CA ARG A 108 -1.42 8.85 -8.18
C ARG A 108 -1.46 8.14 -9.54
N SER A 109 -2.56 7.49 -9.89
CA SER A 109 -2.71 6.86 -11.21
C SER A 109 -2.76 7.86 -12.37
N GLY A 110 -2.97 9.15 -12.08
CA GLY A 110 -2.89 10.24 -13.05
C GLY A 110 -1.49 10.85 -13.20
N PHE A 111 -0.46 10.29 -12.55
CA PHE A 111 0.90 10.81 -12.67
C PHE A 111 1.46 10.63 -14.09
N ASN A 112 2.31 11.57 -14.47
CA ASN A 112 3.07 11.51 -15.71
C ASN A 112 4.58 11.69 -15.44
N THR A 113 5.42 11.44 -16.44
CA THR A 113 6.88 11.59 -16.37
C THR A 113 7.35 13.04 -16.24
N LEU A 114 6.43 14.02 -16.30
CA LEU A 114 6.68 15.45 -16.12
C LEU A 114 6.03 15.97 -14.83
N ALA A 115 5.55 15.08 -13.95
CA ALA A 115 4.86 15.46 -12.73
C ALA A 115 5.80 16.27 -11.84
N ASP A 116 5.35 17.45 -11.45
CA ASP A 116 6.09 18.33 -10.56
C ASP A 116 6.01 17.83 -9.11
N TYR A 117 6.89 18.38 -8.28
CA TYR A 117 6.97 18.03 -6.87
C TYR A 117 5.64 18.21 -6.14
N GLN A 118 4.87 19.26 -6.48
CA GLN A 118 3.59 19.57 -5.83
C GLN A 118 2.51 18.54 -6.16
N THR A 119 2.44 18.09 -7.43
CA THR A 119 1.49 17.06 -7.86
C THR A 119 1.71 15.74 -7.11
N ILE A 120 2.96 15.40 -6.80
CA ILE A 120 3.29 14.17 -6.04
C ILE A 120 3.08 14.35 -4.54
N MET A 121 3.37 15.55 -4.02
CA MET A 121 3.29 15.87 -2.59
C MET A 121 1.85 15.84 -2.07
N LEU A 122 0.89 16.40 -2.82
CA LEU A 122 -0.49 16.55 -2.35
C LEU A 122 -1.15 15.19 -2.00
N PRO A 123 -1.15 14.16 -2.86
CA PRO A 123 -1.68 12.84 -2.51
C PRO A 123 -0.94 12.21 -1.32
N THR A 124 0.35 12.50 -1.17
CA THR A 124 1.20 11.92 -0.12
C THR A 124 0.90 12.53 1.26
N VAL A 125 0.63 13.83 1.33
CA VAL A 125 0.12 14.47 2.55
C VAL A 125 -1.25 13.90 2.94
N VAL A 126 -2.17 13.80 1.97
CA VAL A 126 -3.51 13.23 2.19
C VAL A 126 -3.44 11.77 2.65
N GLN A 127 -2.44 11.01 2.18
CA GLN A 127 -2.22 9.64 2.62
C GLN A 127 -1.97 9.54 4.13
N GLY A 128 -1.25 10.49 4.73
CA GLY A 128 -1.00 10.50 6.18
C GLY A 128 -2.29 10.55 7.01
N ILE A 129 -3.32 11.22 6.51
CA ILE A 129 -4.67 11.22 7.11
C ILE A 129 -5.26 9.80 7.06
N ALA A 130 -5.17 9.11 5.92
CA ALA A 130 -5.67 7.74 5.80
C ALA A 130 -4.97 6.79 6.79
N VAL A 131 -3.64 6.92 6.97
CA VAL A 131 -2.87 6.10 7.90
C VAL A 131 -3.37 6.24 9.34
N ALA A 132 -3.65 7.47 9.80
CA ALA A 132 -4.15 7.71 11.16
C ALA A 132 -5.50 7.04 11.44
N PHE A 133 -6.39 7.01 10.43
CA PHE A 133 -7.72 6.39 10.53
C PHE A 133 -7.73 4.90 10.17
N PHE A 134 -6.59 4.34 9.77
CA PHE A 134 -6.48 2.95 9.33
C PHE A 134 -6.24 1.99 10.49
N PHE A 135 -5.14 2.17 11.23
CA PHE A 135 -4.70 1.17 12.21
C PHE A 135 -5.61 1.08 13.44
N ILE A 136 -5.94 2.23 14.05
CA ILE A 136 -6.65 2.26 15.33
C ILE A 136 -8.07 1.65 15.21
N PRO A 137 -8.94 2.10 14.30
CA PRO A 137 -10.31 1.60 14.24
C PRO A 137 -10.37 0.14 13.82
N LEU A 138 -9.47 -0.29 12.92
CA LEU A 138 -9.42 -1.66 12.45
C LEU A 138 -8.95 -2.62 13.57
N SER A 139 -7.99 -2.20 14.41
CA SER A 139 -7.62 -2.93 15.63
C SER A 139 -8.78 -3.03 16.63
N VAL A 140 -9.57 -1.96 16.80
CA VAL A 140 -10.78 -1.98 17.66
C VAL A 140 -11.82 -2.97 17.13
N ILE A 141 -12.00 -3.07 15.81
CA ILE A 141 -12.90 -4.06 15.20
C ILE A 141 -12.39 -5.48 15.47
N THR A 142 -11.10 -5.74 15.19
CA THR A 142 -10.49 -7.06 15.30
C THR A 142 -10.53 -7.60 16.72
N LEU A 143 -10.17 -6.77 17.71
CA LEU A 143 -10.08 -7.18 19.12
C LEU A 143 -11.38 -6.95 19.89
N GLY A 144 -12.35 -6.27 19.28
CA GLY A 144 -13.61 -5.88 19.91
C GLY A 144 -14.44 -7.09 20.36
N GLY A 145 -14.83 -7.08 21.64
CA GLY A 145 -15.68 -8.12 22.24
C GLY A 145 -14.94 -9.40 22.64
N LEU A 146 -13.60 -9.43 22.52
CA LEU A 146 -12.81 -10.52 23.08
C LEU A 146 -12.64 -10.36 24.60
N PRO A 147 -12.64 -11.47 25.36
CA PRO A 147 -12.32 -11.43 26.78
C PRO A 147 -10.83 -11.06 26.97
N PRO A 148 -10.46 -10.33 28.03
CA PRO A 148 -9.09 -9.80 28.21
C PRO A 148 -7.99 -10.84 28.08
N GLU A 149 -8.25 -12.09 28.49
CA GLU A 149 -7.31 -13.20 28.49
C GLU A 149 -6.95 -13.66 27.08
N ARG A 150 -7.80 -13.39 26.08
CA ARG A 150 -7.56 -13.75 24.67
C ARG A 150 -6.97 -12.62 23.83
N ILE A 151 -6.95 -11.39 24.34
CA ILE A 151 -6.45 -10.22 23.61
C ILE A 151 -4.97 -10.40 23.20
N PRO A 152 -4.05 -10.90 24.05
CA PRO A 152 -2.65 -11.09 23.66
C PRO A 152 -2.50 -12.05 22.46
N SER A 153 -3.12 -13.23 22.51
CA SER A 153 -3.07 -14.22 21.42
C SER A 153 -3.71 -13.70 20.14
N ALA A 154 -4.84 -12.99 20.24
CA ALA A 154 -5.53 -12.37 19.12
C ALA A 154 -4.70 -11.26 18.46
N SER A 155 -4.08 -10.39 19.25
CA SER A 155 -3.19 -9.34 18.78
C SER A 155 -1.95 -9.92 18.10
N GLY A 156 -1.36 -10.97 18.67
CA GLY A 156 -0.23 -11.69 18.09
C GLY A 156 -0.57 -12.28 16.72
N LEU A 157 -1.68 -13.01 16.60
CA LEU A 157 -2.14 -13.58 15.34
C LEU A 157 -2.46 -12.51 14.29
N SER A 158 -3.16 -11.44 14.66
CA SER A 158 -3.46 -10.33 13.74
C SER A 158 -2.20 -9.61 13.27
N SER A 159 -1.22 -9.42 14.16
CA SER A 159 0.07 -8.79 13.83
C SER A 159 0.90 -9.67 12.91
N PHE A 160 0.93 -10.97 13.16
CA PHE A 160 1.57 -11.95 12.29
C PHE A 160 0.94 -11.94 10.89
N ALA A 161 -0.38 -12.04 10.78
CA ALA A 161 -1.10 -11.98 9.50
C ALA A 161 -0.83 -10.65 8.77
N ARG A 162 -0.77 -9.54 9.51
CA ARG A 162 -0.40 -8.23 8.97
C ARG A 162 1.02 -8.21 8.39
N MET A 163 2.02 -8.68 9.14
CA MET A 163 3.42 -8.69 8.69
C MET A 163 3.63 -9.60 7.49
N VAL A 164 3.01 -10.79 7.50
CA VAL A 164 3.01 -11.72 6.36
C VAL A 164 2.33 -11.09 5.15
N GLY A 165 1.16 -10.48 5.33
CA GLY A 165 0.47 -9.76 4.25
C GLY A 165 1.29 -8.62 3.69
N GLY A 166 2.00 -7.87 4.54
CA GLY A 166 2.91 -6.80 4.15
C GLY A 166 4.05 -7.28 3.26
N SER A 167 4.76 -8.35 3.64
CA SER A 167 5.89 -8.87 2.86
C SER A 167 5.46 -9.46 1.51
N PHE A 168 4.37 -10.22 1.48
CA PHE A 168 3.79 -10.71 0.23
C PHE A 168 3.27 -9.55 -0.63
N GLY A 169 2.64 -8.54 -0.02
CA GLY A 169 2.12 -7.35 -0.70
C GLY A 169 3.20 -6.58 -1.43
N THR A 170 4.31 -6.29 -0.75
CA THR A 170 5.46 -5.63 -1.36
C THR A 170 6.02 -6.44 -2.51
N SER A 171 6.23 -7.74 -2.32
CA SER A 171 6.78 -8.60 -3.36
C SER A 171 5.86 -8.64 -4.59
N ILE A 172 4.56 -8.87 -4.40
CA ILE A 172 3.57 -8.91 -5.47
C ILE A 172 3.51 -7.56 -6.19
N ALA A 173 3.44 -6.44 -5.46
CA ALA A 173 3.35 -5.11 -6.06
C ALA A 173 4.57 -4.80 -6.93
N ILE A 174 5.79 -5.13 -6.47
CA ILE A 174 7.02 -4.92 -7.23
C ILE A 174 7.09 -5.85 -8.44
N THR A 175 6.74 -7.13 -8.29
CA THR A 175 6.72 -8.07 -9.42
C THR A 175 5.70 -7.66 -10.48
N VAL A 176 4.47 -7.30 -10.08
CA VAL A 176 3.45 -6.81 -11.01
C VAL A 176 3.91 -5.52 -11.68
N TRP A 177 4.54 -4.61 -10.94
CA TRP A 177 5.08 -3.38 -11.51
C TRP A 177 6.13 -3.65 -12.59
N GLN A 178 7.06 -4.58 -12.36
CA GLN A 178 8.09 -4.96 -13.33
C GLN A 178 7.49 -5.66 -14.56
N ASP A 179 6.55 -6.58 -14.36
CA ASP A 179 5.90 -7.32 -15.44
C ASP A 179 5.07 -6.37 -16.34
N ARG A 180 4.29 -5.48 -15.73
CA ARG A 180 3.54 -4.44 -16.45
C ARG A 180 4.47 -3.47 -17.17
N ALA A 181 5.61 -3.11 -16.58
CA ALA A 181 6.59 -2.26 -17.25
C ALA A 181 7.18 -2.95 -18.48
N ALA A 182 7.50 -4.25 -18.42
CA ALA A 182 7.96 -5.01 -19.58
C ALA A 182 6.91 -5.05 -20.69
N LEU A 183 5.63 -5.24 -20.34
CA LEU A 183 4.53 -5.22 -21.29
C LEU A 183 4.37 -3.84 -21.96
N HIS A 184 4.37 -2.75 -21.18
CA HIS A 184 4.30 -1.41 -21.73
C HIS A 184 5.52 -1.03 -22.56
N HIS A 185 6.72 -1.48 -22.15
CA HIS A 185 7.93 -1.29 -22.93
C HIS A 185 7.79 -1.93 -24.31
N ALA A 186 7.35 -3.19 -24.39
CA ALA A 186 7.15 -3.88 -25.67
C ALA A 186 6.15 -3.14 -26.57
N GLN A 187 5.01 -2.70 -26.01
CA GLN A 187 4.00 -1.93 -26.75
C GLN A 187 4.53 -0.59 -27.28
N LEU A 188 5.30 0.13 -26.46
CA LEU A 188 5.92 1.39 -26.85
C LEU A 188 7.03 1.18 -27.89
N ALA A 189 7.84 0.13 -27.74
CA ALA A 189 8.88 -0.21 -28.70
C ALA A 189 8.30 -0.64 -30.06
N GLU A 190 7.20 -1.39 -30.10
CA GLU A 190 6.48 -1.74 -31.33
C GLU A 190 5.97 -0.50 -32.09
N SER A 191 5.56 0.54 -31.34
CA SER A 191 5.15 1.82 -31.95
C SER A 191 6.32 2.59 -32.59
N ILE A 192 7.55 2.21 -32.27
CA ILE A 192 8.79 2.75 -32.86
C ILE A 192 9.24 1.81 -33.97
N HIS A 193 8.61 1.95 -35.13
CA HIS A 193 9.06 1.31 -36.36
C HIS A 193 9.80 2.31 -37.26
N SER A 194 10.56 1.81 -38.24
CA SER A 194 11.34 2.60 -39.20
C SER A 194 10.52 3.58 -40.06
N GLY A 195 9.19 3.52 -40.00
CA GLY A 195 8.27 4.47 -40.64
C GLY A 195 7.73 5.57 -39.70
N ASN A 196 8.02 5.53 -38.40
CA ASN A 196 7.59 6.54 -37.45
C ASN A 196 8.56 7.73 -37.49
N GLN A 197 8.15 8.81 -38.17
CA GLN A 197 8.95 10.02 -38.38
C GLN A 197 9.42 10.66 -37.06
N ALA A 198 8.67 10.53 -35.98
CA ALA A 198 9.06 11.08 -34.68
C ALA A 198 10.28 10.34 -34.10
N ALA A 199 10.30 9.01 -34.21
CA ALA A 199 11.42 8.20 -33.72
C ALA A 199 12.66 8.35 -34.61
N THR A 200 12.49 8.40 -35.93
CA THR A 200 13.61 8.65 -36.86
C THR A 200 14.19 10.04 -36.67
N GLY A 201 13.33 11.05 -36.47
CA GLY A 201 13.75 12.42 -36.17
C GLY A 201 14.50 12.53 -34.84
N ALA A 202 14.02 11.85 -33.79
CA ALA A 202 14.70 11.82 -32.49
C ALA A 202 16.10 11.18 -32.58
N LEU A 203 16.23 10.04 -33.27
CA LEU A 203 17.52 9.37 -33.49
C LEU A 203 18.47 10.24 -34.32
N ALA A 204 17.99 10.84 -35.42
CA ALA A 204 18.79 11.72 -36.26
C ALA A 204 19.27 12.96 -35.49
N GLY A 205 18.42 13.55 -34.65
CA GLY A 205 18.78 14.68 -33.78
C GLY A 205 19.87 14.32 -32.76
N LEU A 206 19.77 13.14 -32.14
CA LEU A 206 20.79 12.64 -31.22
C LEU A 206 22.11 12.35 -31.94
N GLN A 207 22.07 11.77 -33.13
CA GLN A 207 23.28 11.56 -33.94
C GLN A 207 23.92 12.89 -34.39
N ALA A 208 23.10 13.88 -34.74
CA ALA A 208 23.57 15.22 -35.07
C ALA A 208 24.24 15.93 -33.87
N SER A 209 23.90 15.54 -32.63
CA SER A 209 24.56 15.99 -31.40
C SER A 209 25.91 15.30 -31.13
N GLY A 210 26.34 14.39 -32.00
CA GLY A 210 27.62 13.67 -31.90
C GLY A 210 27.52 12.29 -31.26
N MET A 211 26.32 11.81 -30.92
CA MET A 211 26.13 10.45 -30.40
C MET A 211 26.29 9.40 -31.51
N SER A 212 26.88 8.25 -31.17
CA SER A 212 26.81 7.08 -32.05
C SER A 212 25.35 6.60 -32.19
N TYR A 213 25.07 5.84 -33.23
CA TYR A 213 23.74 5.25 -33.42
C TYR A 213 23.31 4.39 -32.21
N GLU A 214 24.24 3.62 -31.65
CA GLU A 214 24.00 2.80 -30.45
C GLU A 214 23.70 3.66 -29.21
N GLN A 215 24.43 4.76 -29.02
CA GLN A 215 24.19 5.70 -27.92
C GLN A 215 22.83 6.42 -28.06
N ALA A 216 22.46 6.78 -29.28
CA ALA A 216 21.16 7.37 -29.58
C ALA A 216 20.02 6.39 -29.29
N LEU A 217 20.16 5.12 -29.70
CA LEU A 217 19.20 4.05 -29.40
C LEU A 217 19.07 3.81 -27.89
N ALA A 218 20.18 3.74 -27.16
CA ALA A 218 20.16 3.55 -25.71
C ALA A 218 19.44 4.71 -25.00
N SER A 219 19.62 5.94 -25.48
CA SER A 219 18.93 7.14 -24.95
C SER A 219 17.43 7.07 -25.19
N VAL A 220 17.00 6.67 -26.39
CA VAL A 220 15.58 6.45 -26.71
C VAL A 220 15.00 5.32 -25.85
N ASN A 221 15.70 4.21 -25.71
CA ASN A 221 15.28 3.09 -24.86
C ASN A 221 15.07 3.51 -23.41
N ARG A 222 15.93 4.39 -22.88
CA ARG A 222 15.78 4.93 -21.52
C ARG A 222 14.50 5.75 -21.36
N LEU A 223 14.10 6.51 -22.38
CA LEU A 223 12.83 7.25 -22.38
C LEU A 223 11.63 6.30 -22.42
N ILE A 224 11.71 5.24 -23.22
CA ILE A 224 10.68 4.18 -23.26
C ILE A 224 10.55 3.54 -21.88
N ASP A 225 11.66 3.20 -21.23
CA ASP A 225 11.65 2.65 -19.88
C ASP A 225 10.97 3.60 -18.88
N GLN A 226 11.35 4.88 -18.87
CA GLN A 226 10.72 5.87 -17.99
C GLN A 226 9.20 5.92 -18.16
N GLN A 227 8.73 5.91 -19.41
CA GLN A 227 7.30 5.93 -19.72
C GLN A 227 6.61 4.61 -19.34
N ALA A 228 7.24 3.47 -19.64
CA ALA A 228 6.71 2.15 -19.34
C ALA A 228 6.54 1.90 -17.84
N TYR A 229 7.54 2.26 -17.04
CA TYR A 229 7.49 2.14 -15.58
C TYR A 229 6.51 3.12 -14.93
N MET A 230 6.30 4.30 -15.52
CA MET A 230 5.26 5.24 -15.10
C MET A 230 3.84 4.67 -15.36
N LEU A 231 3.60 4.09 -16.53
CA LEU A 231 2.32 3.45 -16.86
C LEU A 231 2.06 2.26 -15.93
N ALA A 232 3.08 1.42 -15.73
CA ALA A 232 2.99 0.28 -14.82
C ALA A 232 2.71 0.70 -13.37
N ALA A 233 3.32 1.80 -12.89
CA ALA A 233 3.03 2.34 -11.56
C ALA A 233 1.56 2.76 -11.46
N SER A 234 1.06 3.42 -12.51
CA SER A 234 -0.35 3.85 -12.60
C SER A 234 -1.32 2.67 -12.55
N ASP A 235 -1.00 1.57 -13.21
CA ASP A 235 -1.78 0.32 -13.15
C ASP A 235 -1.84 -0.26 -11.73
N VAL A 236 -0.69 -0.31 -11.04
CA VAL A 236 -0.64 -0.80 -9.66
C VAL A 236 -1.44 0.11 -8.73
N PHE A 237 -1.38 1.43 -8.93
CA PHE A 237 -2.15 2.38 -8.15
C PHE A 237 -3.65 2.23 -8.37
N ILE A 238 -4.13 2.16 -9.62
CA ILE A 238 -5.58 2.01 -9.89
C ILE A 238 -6.12 0.66 -9.42
N ALA A 239 -5.35 -0.43 -9.58
CA ALA A 239 -5.72 -1.74 -9.07
C ALA A 239 -5.81 -1.73 -7.54
N SER A 240 -4.82 -1.14 -6.86
CA SER A 240 -4.81 -1.00 -5.41
C SER A 240 -6.00 -0.15 -4.91
N ALA A 241 -6.35 0.92 -5.62
CA ALA A 241 -7.51 1.75 -5.30
C ALA A 241 -8.81 0.92 -5.35
N GLY A 242 -8.98 0.12 -6.42
CA GLY A 242 -10.11 -0.81 -6.55
C GLY A 242 -10.19 -1.81 -5.40
N ILE A 243 -9.06 -2.39 -4.99
CA ILE A 243 -9.04 -3.37 -3.88
C ILE A 243 -9.40 -2.68 -2.55
N PHE A 244 -8.93 -1.47 -2.27
CA PHE A 244 -9.36 -0.72 -1.07
C PHE A 244 -10.87 -0.50 -1.04
N LEU A 245 -11.49 -0.19 -2.19
CA LEU A 245 -12.96 -0.08 -2.28
C LEU A 245 -13.66 -1.43 -2.03
N LEU A 246 -13.09 -2.54 -2.53
CA LEU A 246 -13.61 -3.89 -2.28
C LEU A 246 -13.46 -4.34 -0.81
N LEU A 247 -12.52 -3.77 -0.05
CA LEU A 247 -12.40 -4.02 1.39
C LEU A 247 -13.50 -3.34 2.21
N ILE A 248 -14.17 -2.30 1.69
CA ILE A 248 -15.26 -1.62 2.39
C ILE A 248 -16.37 -2.60 2.77
N PRO A 249 -17.04 -3.32 1.84
CA PRO A 249 -18.10 -4.27 2.23
C PRO A 249 -17.58 -5.36 3.18
N MET A 250 -16.29 -5.71 3.10
CA MET A 250 -15.67 -6.67 4.01
C MET A 250 -15.63 -6.18 5.47
N VAL A 251 -15.35 -4.90 5.69
CA VAL A 251 -15.40 -4.28 7.02
C VAL A 251 -16.82 -4.23 7.57
N TRP A 252 -17.81 -3.99 6.70
CA TRP A 252 -19.23 -3.97 7.09
C TRP A 252 -19.80 -5.35 7.39
N LEU A 253 -19.10 -6.44 7.05
CA LEU A 253 -19.41 -7.75 7.60
C LEU A 253 -19.17 -7.80 9.11
N ALA A 254 -18.30 -6.98 9.69
CA ALA A 254 -18.12 -6.96 11.15
C ALA A 254 -19.39 -6.51 11.88
N ARG A 255 -19.71 -7.18 12.99
CA ARG A 255 -20.81 -6.76 13.87
C ARG A 255 -20.43 -5.44 14.56
N PRO A 256 -21.41 -4.54 14.83
CA PRO A 256 -21.15 -3.30 15.54
C PRO A 256 -20.50 -3.62 16.89
N ALA A 257 -19.24 -3.27 17.06
CA ALA A 257 -18.57 -3.36 18.33
C ALA A 257 -18.78 -2.05 19.06
N ARG A 258 -19.38 -2.10 20.26
CA ARG A 258 -19.20 -0.99 21.20
C ARG A 258 -17.73 -1.00 21.58
N ALA A 259 -17.00 0.08 21.30
CA ALA A 259 -15.63 0.23 21.76
C ALA A 259 -15.64 0.12 23.29
N THR A 260 -15.25 -1.03 23.84
CA THR A 260 -15.03 -1.17 25.27
C THR A 260 -13.72 -0.46 25.61
N ALA A 261 -13.64 0.16 26.79
CA ALA A 261 -12.44 0.91 27.22
C ALA A 261 -11.15 0.07 27.09
N ASN A 262 -11.25 -1.25 27.30
CA ASN A 262 -10.15 -2.20 27.20
C ASN A 262 -9.69 -2.44 25.73
N GLY A 263 -10.61 -2.41 24.77
CA GLY A 263 -10.30 -2.59 23.35
C GLY A 263 -9.63 -1.37 22.72
N ALA A 264 -9.94 -0.16 23.20
CA ALA A 264 -9.32 1.07 22.73
C ALA A 264 -7.87 1.21 23.24
N GLY A 265 -7.59 0.82 24.49
CA GLY A 265 -6.23 0.78 25.05
C GLY A 265 -5.34 -0.24 24.33
N ALA A 266 -5.82 -1.48 24.18
CA ALA A 266 -5.10 -2.51 23.44
C ALA A 266 -4.91 -2.17 21.95
N ALA A 267 -5.88 -1.49 21.32
CA ALA A 267 -5.74 -1.01 19.94
C ALA A 267 -4.72 0.14 19.81
N ALA A 268 -4.63 1.02 20.81
CA ALA A 268 -3.62 2.07 20.86
C ALA A 268 -2.21 1.49 21.07
N ASP A 269 -2.06 0.47 21.91
CA ASP A 269 -0.78 -0.23 22.12
C ASP A 269 -0.38 -1.08 20.89
N ALA A 270 -1.34 -1.75 20.25
CA ALA A 270 -1.09 -2.49 19.00
C ALA A 270 -0.79 -1.57 17.81
N ALA A 271 -1.31 -0.33 17.82
CA ALA A 271 -1.00 0.70 16.82
C ALA A 271 0.32 1.42 17.12
N SER A 272 0.67 1.64 18.39
CA SER A 272 1.94 2.27 18.78
C SER A 272 3.13 1.35 18.54
N GLY A 273 2.96 0.03 18.72
CA GLY A 273 3.96 -0.98 18.33
C GLY A 273 4.01 -1.28 16.81
N ALA A 274 3.22 -0.57 15.99
CA ALA A 274 3.21 -0.70 14.53
C ALA A 274 3.97 0.41 13.80
N HIS A 275 4.49 1.39 14.54
CA HIS A 275 5.33 2.48 14.04
C HIS A 275 6.82 2.17 14.20
#